data_AF-C7EXM9-F1
#
_entry.id   AF-C7EXM9-F1
#
_cell.length_a   1.000
_cell.length_b   1.000
_cell.length_c   1.000
_cell.angle_alpha   90.00
_cell.angle_beta   90.00
_cell.angle_gamma   90.00
#
_symmetry.space_group_name_H-M   'P 1'
#
loop_
_entity.id
_entity.type
_entity.pdbx_description
1 polymer ?
#
loop_
_entity_poly.entity_id
_entity_poly.type
_entity_poly.pdbx_seq_one_letter_code
_entity_poly.pdbx_strand_id
1 'polypeptide(L)'
;TGKLRKLEKIRNDDTSSSINFLTRVTGIGPAAARKFFEEGVKTLEDLKKIENKLNHHQQIGLKYFEEFEKRIPRAEMEKMETLILAELKEISTEYIGTICRSYRRGAASSGDIDILLTHPDYSSDTQKQPKLLHDVVEHFVSIGFVTDTLSKGDTKFMGVCQLQQSDEDEEEYFHRRIDIRLIPNDQYYCGVLYFTGSDIFNKNMRTHALEKGFTL
;
A
#
# COMPACT_ATOMS: atom_id res chain seq x y z
N THR A 1 -6.55 14.46 -34.72
CA THR A 1 -7.23 15.30 -33.70
C THR A 1 -6.49 15.37 -32.37
N GLY A 2 -5.61 14.42 -32.02
CA GLY A 2 -4.90 14.42 -30.73
C GLY A 2 -5.80 14.18 -29.50
N LYS A 3 -7.08 13.86 -29.73
CA LYS A 3 -8.10 13.68 -28.69
C LYS A 3 -9.02 12.51 -29.05
N LEU A 4 -9.57 11.85 -28.03
CA LEU A 4 -10.52 10.75 -28.15
C LEU A 4 -11.91 11.22 -27.67
N ARG A 5 -12.87 11.36 -28.58
CA ARG A 5 -14.23 11.87 -28.28
C ARG A 5 -14.93 11.11 -27.15
N LYS A 6 -14.66 9.80 -27.02
CA LYS A 6 -15.20 8.97 -25.93
C LYS A 6 -14.71 9.44 -24.55
N LEU A 7 -13.43 9.81 -24.41
CA LEU A 7 -12.88 10.33 -23.16
C LEU A 7 -13.41 11.73 -22.85
N GLU A 8 -13.61 12.57 -23.87
CA GLU A 8 -14.21 13.90 -23.68
C GLU A 8 -15.64 13.79 -23.14
N LYS A 9 -16.44 12.85 -23.66
CA LYS A 9 -17.80 12.61 -23.15
C LYS A 9 -17.79 12.13 -21.69
N ILE A 10 -16.85 11.26 -21.30
CA ILE A 10 -16.73 10.78 -19.91
C ILE A 10 -16.29 11.90 -18.96
N ARG A 11 -15.37 12.78 -19.40
CA ARG A 11 -14.92 13.92 -18.59
C ARG A 11 -16.03 14.95 -18.36
N ASN A 12 -16.94 15.09 -19.32
CA ASN A 12 -18.08 15.99 -19.24
C ASN A 12 -19.31 15.38 -18.52
N ASP A 13 -19.23 14.12 -18.09
CA ASP A 13 -20.27 13.49 -17.29
C ASP A 13 -19.95 13.67 -15.80
N ASP A 14 -20.69 14.56 -15.14
CA ASP A 14 -20.55 14.88 -13.72
C ASP A 14 -20.61 13.64 -12.81
N THR A 15 -21.37 12.61 -13.21
CA THR A 15 -21.48 11.35 -12.47
C THR A 15 -20.18 10.57 -12.53
N SER A 16 -19.65 10.36 -13.74
CA SER A 16 -18.39 9.67 -13.95
C SER A 16 -17.22 10.42 -13.31
N SER A 17 -17.20 11.75 -13.39
CA SER A 17 -16.17 12.59 -12.79
C SER A 17 -16.16 12.48 -11.26
N SER A 18 -17.33 12.60 -10.62
CA SER A 18 -17.45 12.54 -9.16
C SER A 18 -17.13 11.15 -8.61
N ILE A 19 -17.63 10.08 -9.25
CA ILE A 19 -17.33 8.70 -8.82
C ILE A 19 -15.83 8.43 -8.94
N ASN A 20 -15.20 8.79 -10.07
CA ASN A 20 -13.76 8.61 -10.24
C ASN A 20 -12.95 9.42 -9.22
N PHE A 21 -13.40 10.64 -8.91
CA PHE A 21 -12.77 11.47 -7.88
C PHE A 21 -12.81 10.80 -6.50
N LEU A 22 -14.00 10.38 -6.05
CA LEU A 22 -14.15 9.76 -4.72
C LEU A 22 -13.34 8.47 -4.59
N THR A 23 -13.18 7.69 -5.68
CA THR A 23 -12.34 6.48 -5.66
C THR A 23 -10.85 6.73 -5.47
N ARG A 24 -10.37 7.98 -5.56
CA ARG A 24 -8.98 8.33 -5.23
C ARG A 24 -8.72 8.27 -3.72
N VAL A 25 -9.76 8.43 -2.90
CA VAL A 25 -9.65 8.26 -1.44
C VAL A 25 -9.53 6.77 -1.12
N THR A 26 -8.39 6.35 -0.56
CA THR A 26 -8.18 4.94 -0.21
C THR A 26 -9.26 4.45 0.76
N GLY A 27 -9.79 3.25 0.52
CA GLY A 27 -10.95 2.70 1.23
C GLY A 27 -12.31 3.01 0.57
N ILE A 28 -12.36 3.91 -0.42
CA ILE A 28 -13.56 4.15 -1.25
C ILE A 28 -13.42 3.41 -2.58
N GLY A 29 -14.06 2.25 -2.70
CA GLY A 29 -14.21 1.54 -3.97
C GLY A 29 -15.37 2.06 -4.83
N PRO A 30 -15.52 1.59 -6.08
CA PRO A 30 -16.56 2.06 -7.01
C PRO A 30 -18.00 1.97 -6.45
N ALA A 31 -18.30 0.94 -5.66
CA ALA A 31 -19.61 0.77 -5.03
C ALA A 31 -19.88 1.84 -3.96
N ALA A 32 -18.91 2.11 -3.09
CA ALA A 32 -19.03 3.14 -2.06
C ALA A 32 -19.08 4.55 -2.69
N ALA A 33 -18.24 4.81 -3.70
CA ALA A 33 -18.25 6.07 -4.44
C ALA A 33 -19.61 6.36 -5.10
N ARG A 34 -20.24 5.34 -5.72
CA ARG A 34 -21.58 5.47 -6.29
C ARG A 34 -22.63 5.78 -5.23
N LYS A 35 -22.60 5.06 -4.10
CA LYS A 35 -23.50 5.31 -2.97
C LYS A 35 -23.36 6.74 -2.44
N PHE A 36 -22.14 7.22 -2.22
CA PHE A 36 -21.88 8.58 -1.77
C PHE A 36 -22.38 9.62 -2.78
N PHE A 37 -22.16 9.39 -4.07
CA PHE A 37 -22.68 10.26 -5.12
C PHE A 37 -24.21 10.35 -5.12
N GLU A 38 -24.91 9.21 -4.95
CA GLU A 38 -26.37 9.15 -4.83
C GLU A 38 -26.88 9.88 -3.57
N GLU A 39 -26.07 9.92 -2.49
CA GLU A 39 -26.31 10.73 -1.29
C GLU A 39 -25.89 12.21 -1.45
N GLY A 40 -25.46 12.63 -2.64
CA GLY A 40 -25.10 14.02 -2.95
C GLY A 40 -23.66 14.42 -2.62
N VAL A 41 -22.81 13.48 -2.19
CA VAL A 41 -21.39 13.72 -1.88
C VAL A 41 -20.60 13.67 -3.18
N LYS A 42 -19.95 14.78 -3.56
CA LYS A 42 -19.21 14.88 -4.82
C LYS A 42 -17.77 15.38 -4.66
N THR A 43 -17.47 16.05 -3.55
CA THR A 43 -16.16 16.65 -3.30
C THR A 43 -15.50 16.13 -2.02
N LEU A 44 -14.26 16.53 -1.79
CA LEU A 44 -13.53 16.21 -0.55
C LEU A 44 -14.18 16.90 0.67
N GLU A 45 -14.68 18.12 0.49
CA GLU A 45 -15.39 18.87 1.53
C GLU A 45 -16.69 18.18 1.92
N ASP A 46 -17.40 17.58 0.96
CA ASP A 46 -18.60 16.81 1.26
C ASP A 46 -18.27 15.56 2.07
N LEU A 47 -17.18 14.86 1.74
CA LEU A 47 -16.70 13.73 2.54
C LEU A 47 -16.35 14.15 3.99
N LYS A 48 -15.69 15.30 4.17
CA LYS A 48 -15.37 15.85 5.50
C LYS A 48 -16.64 16.13 6.33
N LYS A 49 -17.73 16.59 5.71
CA LYS A 49 -19.01 16.82 6.41
C LYS A 49 -19.68 15.53 6.88
N ILE A 50 -19.37 14.39 6.27
CA ILE A 50 -19.94 13.08 6.59
C ILE A 50 -18.90 12.11 7.17
N GLU A 51 -17.82 12.61 7.75
CA GLU A 51 -16.71 11.80 8.25
C GLU A 51 -17.18 10.69 9.24
N ASN A 52 -18.24 10.97 10.01
CA ASN A 52 -18.88 10.02 10.92
C ASN A 52 -19.59 8.84 10.22
N LYS A 53 -19.89 8.95 8.92
CA LYS A 53 -20.44 7.87 8.08
C LYS A 53 -19.35 7.04 7.40
N LEU A 54 -18.11 7.51 7.39
CA LEU A 54 -16.99 6.80 6.78
C LEU A 54 -16.52 5.69 7.71
N ASN A 55 -16.07 4.57 7.14
CA ASN A 55 -15.39 3.56 7.93
C ASN A 55 -13.94 4.00 8.25
N HIS A 56 -13.29 3.30 9.18
CA HIS A 56 -11.95 3.62 9.64
C HIS A 56 -10.92 3.81 8.51
N HIS A 57 -10.90 2.91 7.52
CA HIS A 57 -9.99 3.02 6.37
C HIS A 57 -10.29 4.29 5.57
N GLN A 58 -11.56 4.56 5.28
CA GLN A 58 -11.99 5.75 4.54
C GLN A 58 -11.66 7.06 5.28
N GLN A 59 -11.77 7.08 6.62
CA GLN A 59 -11.39 8.23 7.44
C GLN A 59 -9.90 8.53 7.33
N ILE A 60 -9.03 7.52 7.46
CA ILE A 60 -7.59 7.70 7.27
C ILE A 60 -7.26 8.09 5.82
N GLY A 61 -7.94 7.47 4.86
CA GLY A 61 -7.78 7.82 3.44
C GLY A 61 -8.17 9.25 3.12
N LEU A 62 -9.18 9.79 3.82
CA LEU A 62 -9.59 11.19 3.73
C LEU A 62 -8.58 12.11 4.43
N LYS A 63 -8.09 11.72 5.62
CA LYS A 63 -7.12 12.46 6.43
C LYS A 63 -5.83 12.75 5.63
N TYR A 64 -5.29 11.75 4.95
CA TYR A 64 -4.02 11.85 4.22
C TYR A 64 -4.19 11.92 2.70
N PHE A 65 -5.37 12.31 2.21
CA PHE A 65 -5.70 12.27 0.78
C PHE A 65 -4.62 12.93 -0.08
N GLU A 66 -4.23 14.17 0.25
CA GLU A 66 -3.25 14.94 -0.53
C GLU A 66 -1.83 14.35 -0.44
N GLU A 67 -1.45 13.79 0.71
CA GLU A 67 -0.14 13.20 0.95
C GLU A 67 0.03 11.88 0.19
N PHE A 68 -1.03 11.05 0.14
CA PHE A 68 -1.02 9.77 -0.58
C PHE A 68 -0.97 9.92 -2.10
N GLU A 69 -1.27 11.10 -2.64
CA GLU A 69 -1.10 11.38 -4.07
C GLU A 69 0.32 11.78 -4.45
N LYS A 70 1.15 12.12 -3.46
CA LYS A 70 2.54 12.48 -3.69
C LYS A 70 3.38 11.22 -3.87
N ARG A 71 4.17 11.20 -4.95
CA ARG A 71 5.16 10.16 -5.20
C ARG A 71 6.25 10.21 -4.14
N ILE A 72 6.83 9.04 -3.84
CA ILE A 72 7.96 8.89 -2.92
C ILE A 72 9.25 8.86 -3.75
N PRO A 73 10.15 9.85 -3.64
CA PRO A 73 11.44 9.81 -4.30
C PRO A 73 12.26 8.59 -3.88
N ARG A 74 13.09 8.06 -4.78
CA ARG A 74 13.90 6.87 -4.47
C ARG A 74 14.83 7.07 -3.26
N ALA A 75 15.40 8.26 -3.09
CA ALA A 75 16.25 8.57 -1.94
C ALA A 75 15.49 8.45 -0.60
N GLU A 76 14.21 8.84 -0.57
CA GLU A 76 13.36 8.65 0.62
C GLU A 76 13.06 7.16 0.85
N MET A 77 12.83 6.38 -0.22
CA MET A 77 12.69 4.92 -0.13
C MET A 77 13.94 4.24 0.42
N GLU A 78 15.14 4.69 0.04
CA GLU A 78 16.42 4.17 0.53
C GLU A 78 16.63 4.47 2.03
N LYS A 79 16.21 5.67 2.49
CA LYS A 79 16.18 6.00 3.93
C LYS A 79 15.21 5.08 4.69
N MET A 80 13.99 4.88 4.19
CA MET A 80 13.01 3.96 4.78
C MET A 80 13.51 2.51 4.79
N GLU A 81 14.11 2.02 3.69
CA GLU A 81 14.69 0.68 3.63
C GLU A 81 15.77 0.49 4.70
N THR A 82 16.66 1.46 4.85
CA THR A 82 17.73 1.43 5.85
C THR A 82 17.16 1.31 7.26
N LEU A 83 16.18 2.15 7.61
CA LEU A 83 15.49 2.08 8.89
C LEU A 83 14.80 0.73 9.09
N ILE A 84 13.95 0.31 8.16
CA ILE A 84 13.19 -0.93 8.23
C ILE A 84 14.10 -2.14 8.45
N LEU A 85 15.18 -2.25 7.68
CA LEU A 85 16.08 -3.41 7.77
C LEU A 85 16.92 -3.39 9.06
N ALA A 86 17.22 -2.21 9.63
CA ALA A 86 17.86 -2.10 10.93
C ALA A 86 16.89 -2.54 12.04
N GLU A 87 15.69 -1.99 12.06
CA GLU A 87 14.68 -2.27 13.08
C GLU A 87 14.21 -3.73 13.06
N LEU A 88 14.10 -4.35 11.88
CA LEU A 88 13.79 -5.79 11.79
C LEU A 88 14.85 -6.65 12.49
N LYS A 89 16.14 -6.27 12.41
CA LYS A 89 17.23 -7.01 13.06
C LYS A 89 17.21 -6.85 14.58
N GLU A 90 16.78 -5.70 15.09
CA GLU A 90 16.60 -5.47 16.53
C GLU A 90 15.49 -6.36 17.11
N ILE A 91 14.43 -6.63 16.34
CA ILE A 91 13.35 -7.55 16.75
C ILE A 91 13.86 -9.01 16.72
N SER A 92 14.46 -9.42 15.60
CA SER A 92 15.11 -10.73 15.47
C SER A 92 16.02 -10.74 14.25
N THR A 93 17.24 -11.27 14.41
CA THR A 93 18.19 -11.46 13.31
C THR A 93 17.73 -12.46 12.26
N GLU A 94 16.66 -13.21 12.52
CA GLU A 94 16.12 -14.21 11.61
C GLU A 94 15.05 -13.66 10.64
N TYR A 95 14.56 -12.43 10.87
CA TYR A 95 13.69 -11.78 9.89
C TYR A 95 14.44 -11.45 8.60
N ILE A 96 13.79 -11.72 7.48
CA ILE A 96 14.21 -11.23 6.17
C ILE A 96 13.11 -10.31 5.63
N GLY A 97 13.41 -9.01 5.62
CA GLY A 97 12.62 -8.00 4.95
C GLY A 97 13.13 -7.75 3.53
N THR A 98 12.24 -7.64 2.55
CA THR A 98 12.59 -7.28 1.16
C THR A 98 11.63 -6.22 0.65
N ILE A 99 12.16 -5.02 0.38
CA ILE A 99 11.37 -3.95 -0.24
C ILE A 99 11.11 -4.31 -1.71
N CYS A 100 9.85 -4.29 -2.12
CA CYS A 100 9.36 -4.91 -3.33
C CYS A 100 8.77 -3.86 -4.31
N ARG A 101 7.79 -4.28 -5.12
CA ARG A 101 7.07 -3.45 -6.11
C ARG A 101 7.99 -2.55 -6.93
N SER A 102 7.59 -1.29 -7.08
CA SER A 102 8.23 -0.33 -7.98
C SER A 102 9.68 -0.05 -7.59
N TYR A 103 9.98 -0.04 -6.29
CA TYR A 103 11.32 0.15 -5.77
C TYR A 103 12.28 -0.94 -6.24
N ARG A 104 11.88 -2.22 -6.09
CA ARG A 104 12.68 -3.38 -6.54
C ARG A 104 12.84 -3.47 -8.07
N ARG A 105 11.93 -2.84 -8.83
CA ARG A 105 12.06 -2.70 -10.30
C ARG A 105 12.97 -1.53 -10.72
N GLY A 106 13.60 -0.83 -9.78
CA GLY A 106 14.51 0.28 -10.05
C GLY A 106 13.82 1.59 -10.41
N ALA A 107 12.55 1.79 -10.01
CA ALA A 107 11.87 3.05 -10.28
C ALA A 107 12.54 4.23 -9.54
N ALA A 108 12.60 5.38 -10.20
CA ALA A 108 13.11 6.64 -9.62
C ALA A 108 12.17 7.23 -8.56
N SER A 109 10.91 6.81 -8.55
CA SER A 109 9.95 7.09 -7.48
C SER A 109 8.99 5.92 -7.29
N SER A 110 8.37 5.84 -6.12
CA SER A 110 7.37 4.84 -5.73
C SER A 110 6.05 5.50 -5.31
N GLY A 111 4.98 4.71 -5.21
CA GLY A 111 3.67 5.21 -4.72
C GLY A 111 3.51 5.00 -3.23
N ASP A 112 4.04 3.87 -2.76
CA ASP A 112 3.99 3.33 -1.42
C ASP A 112 5.24 2.47 -1.18
N ILE A 113 5.36 1.98 0.06
CA ILE A 113 6.39 1.02 0.46
C ILE A 113 5.78 -0.36 0.69
N ASP A 114 6.34 -1.36 0.02
CA ASP A 114 5.87 -2.74 0.04
C ASP A 114 6.96 -3.66 0.60
N ILE A 115 6.72 -4.25 1.76
CA ILE A 115 7.68 -5.09 2.48
C ILE A 115 7.23 -6.55 2.40
N LEU A 116 7.98 -7.38 1.69
CA LEU A 116 7.86 -8.83 1.82
C LEU A 116 8.62 -9.24 3.07
N LEU A 117 7.98 -9.98 3.97
CA LEU A 117 8.56 -10.42 5.23
C LEU A 117 8.57 -11.95 5.29
N THR A 118 9.69 -12.54 5.72
CA THR A 118 9.78 -13.96 6.07
C THR A 118 10.50 -14.14 7.40
N HIS A 119 10.26 -15.30 8.02
CA HIS A 119 10.92 -15.74 9.24
C HIS A 119 10.94 -17.28 9.23
N PRO A 120 12.00 -17.94 9.71
CA PRO A 120 12.12 -19.41 9.66
C PRO A 120 11.00 -20.17 10.39
N ASP A 121 10.43 -19.60 11.46
CA ASP A 121 9.30 -20.19 12.19
C ASP A 121 7.98 -20.25 11.40
N TYR A 122 7.91 -19.61 10.22
CA TYR A 122 6.75 -19.68 9.36
C TYR A 122 7.12 -20.22 7.97
N SER A 123 6.78 -21.49 7.76
CA SER A 123 6.87 -22.20 6.48
C SER A 123 5.51 -22.76 6.05
N SER A 124 5.44 -23.33 4.84
CA SER A 124 4.21 -23.91 4.30
C SER A 124 3.71 -25.14 5.09
N ASP A 125 4.58 -25.77 5.87
CA ASP A 125 4.25 -26.92 6.73
C ASP A 125 3.83 -26.51 8.16
N THR A 126 3.97 -25.23 8.51
CA THR A 126 3.62 -24.71 9.83
C THR A 126 2.24 -24.04 9.84
N GLN A 127 1.62 -23.95 11.02
CA GLN A 127 0.43 -23.10 11.18
C GLN A 127 0.80 -21.63 10.97
N LYS A 128 -0.19 -20.81 10.58
CA LYS A 128 0.02 -19.36 10.47
C LYS A 128 0.52 -18.81 11.81
N GLN A 129 1.55 -17.97 11.73
CA GLN A 129 2.18 -17.33 12.86
C GLN A 129 1.85 -15.83 12.86
N PRO A 130 0.63 -15.40 13.23
CA PRO A 130 0.22 -13.99 13.18
C PRO A 130 1.12 -13.08 14.04
N LYS A 131 1.61 -13.61 15.16
CA LYS A 131 2.52 -12.90 16.07
C LYS A 131 3.75 -12.34 15.36
N LEU A 132 4.34 -13.08 14.42
CA LEU A 132 5.53 -12.63 13.69
C LEU A 132 5.29 -11.34 12.91
N LEU A 133 4.09 -11.13 12.35
CA LEU A 133 3.74 -9.86 11.72
C LEU A 133 3.36 -8.81 12.77
N HIS A 134 2.65 -9.23 13.82
CA HIS A 134 2.13 -8.33 14.84
C HIS A 134 3.26 -7.67 15.62
N ASP A 135 4.29 -8.42 16.00
CA ASP A 135 5.47 -7.94 16.71
C ASP A 135 6.23 -6.88 15.87
N VAL A 136 6.38 -7.10 14.56
CA VAL A 136 6.98 -6.12 13.64
C VAL A 136 6.16 -4.85 13.54
N VAL A 137 4.84 -4.96 13.38
CA VAL A 137 3.95 -3.79 13.30
C VAL A 137 3.96 -3.02 14.62
N GLU A 138 3.90 -3.72 15.76
CA GLU A 138 3.90 -3.11 17.09
C GLU A 138 5.22 -2.40 17.39
N HIS A 139 6.35 -3.00 16.98
CA HIS A 139 7.65 -2.35 17.06
C HIS A 139 7.71 -1.06 16.24
N PHE A 140 7.28 -1.11 14.97
CA PHE A 140 7.25 0.07 14.09
C PHE A 140 6.31 1.17 14.61
N VAL A 141 5.22 0.81 15.30
CA VAL A 141 4.36 1.78 16.00
C VAL A 141 5.10 2.36 17.21
N SER A 142 5.82 1.54 17.98
CA SER A 142 6.49 1.98 19.21
C SER A 142 7.61 3.00 18.95
N ILE A 143 8.31 2.88 17.81
CA ILE A 143 9.31 3.85 17.36
C ILE A 143 8.70 5.03 16.58
N GLY A 144 7.36 5.07 16.42
CA GLY A 144 6.66 6.13 15.70
C GLY A 144 6.83 6.10 14.18
N PHE A 145 7.37 5.03 13.60
CA PHE A 145 7.49 4.90 12.14
C PHE A 145 6.14 4.59 11.50
N VAL A 146 5.35 3.67 12.07
CA VAL A 146 3.97 3.41 11.67
C VAL A 146 3.03 4.28 12.51
N THR A 147 2.25 5.12 11.84
CA THR A 147 1.42 6.15 12.48
C THR A 147 -0.07 5.80 12.48
N ASP A 148 -0.56 5.07 11.47
CA ASP A 148 -1.95 4.64 11.41
C ASP A 148 -2.08 3.24 10.79
N THR A 149 -3.15 2.51 11.18
CA THR A 149 -3.48 1.18 10.64
C THR A 149 -4.74 1.27 9.79
N LEU A 150 -4.71 0.81 8.54
CA LEU A 150 -5.90 0.64 7.70
C LEU A 150 -6.52 -0.75 7.89
N SER A 151 -5.68 -1.79 7.93
CA SER A 151 -6.08 -3.16 8.24
C SER A 151 -4.89 -3.98 8.74
N LYS A 152 -5.12 -4.88 9.71
CA LYS A 152 -4.12 -5.80 10.25
C LYS A 152 -4.75 -7.19 10.33
N GLY A 153 -4.17 -8.17 9.63
CA GLY A 153 -4.54 -9.58 9.69
C GLY A 153 -3.36 -10.45 10.11
N ASP A 154 -3.46 -11.75 9.90
CA ASP A 154 -2.40 -12.70 10.30
C ASP A 154 -1.13 -12.55 9.46
N THR A 155 -1.30 -12.33 8.15
CA THR A 155 -0.19 -12.34 7.19
C THR A 155 -0.07 -11.05 6.40
N LYS A 156 -0.99 -10.09 6.59
CA LYS A 156 -1.01 -8.84 5.83
C LYS A 156 -1.32 -7.67 6.76
N PHE A 157 -0.51 -6.63 6.64
CA PHE A 157 -0.75 -5.33 7.24
C PHE A 157 -0.84 -4.28 6.12
N MET A 158 -1.76 -3.34 6.27
CA MET A 158 -1.85 -2.13 5.47
C MET A 158 -1.97 -0.95 6.42
N GLY A 159 -1.07 0.02 6.32
CA GLY A 159 -1.05 1.16 7.22
C GLY A 159 -0.45 2.42 6.62
N VAL A 160 -0.04 3.30 7.51
CA VAL A 160 0.59 4.58 7.19
C VAL A 160 1.89 4.65 7.96
N CYS A 161 2.95 5.09 7.30
CA CYS A 161 4.24 5.33 7.93
C CYS A 161 4.76 6.73 7.59
N GLN A 162 5.68 7.23 8.39
CA GLN A 162 6.36 8.50 8.16
C GLN A 162 7.79 8.39 8.66
N LEU A 163 8.76 8.87 7.88
CA LEU A 163 10.11 9.06 8.40
C LEU A 163 10.10 10.19 9.44
N GLN A 164 10.83 10.00 10.53
CA GLN A 164 11.02 11.07 11.50
C GLN A 164 11.90 12.16 10.92
N GLN A 165 11.53 13.41 11.20
CA GLN A 165 12.33 14.56 10.80
C GLN A 165 13.66 14.58 11.55
N SER A 166 14.76 14.78 10.84
CA SER A 166 16.04 15.16 11.45
C SER A 166 16.34 16.64 11.22
N ASP A 167 17.24 17.21 12.04
CA ASP A 167 17.69 18.60 11.90
C ASP A 167 18.43 18.86 10.56
N GLU A 168 18.84 17.80 9.86
CA GLU A 168 19.55 17.85 8.58
C GLU A 168 18.59 17.81 7.36
N ASP A 169 17.31 17.51 7.57
CA ASP A 169 16.34 17.39 6.49
C ASP A 169 15.71 18.75 6.15
N GLU A 170 15.78 19.13 4.87
CA GLU A 170 15.30 20.44 4.36
C GLU A 170 13.77 20.55 4.24
N GLU A 171 13.07 19.41 4.13
CA GLU A 171 11.62 19.35 3.96
C GLU A 171 11.00 18.32 4.92
N GLU A 172 9.76 18.54 5.34
CA GLU A 172 8.99 17.58 6.14
C GLU A 172 8.63 16.34 5.31
N TYR A 173 8.80 15.15 5.89
CA TYR A 173 8.35 13.91 5.26
C TYR A 173 6.83 13.79 5.28
N PHE A 174 6.24 13.42 4.14
CA PHE A 174 4.81 13.10 4.09
C PHE A 174 4.52 11.71 4.66
N HIS A 175 3.29 11.54 5.14
CA HIS A 175 2.69 10.25 5.45
C HIS A 175 2.60 9.40 4.19
N ARG A 176 3.21 8.23 4.24
CA ARG A 176 3.30 7.27 3.13
C ARG A 176 2.46 6.04 3.44
N ARG A 177 1.89 5.45 2.40
CA ARG A 177 1.25 4.14 2.49
C ARG A 177 2.32 3.06 2.64
N ILE A 178 2.09 2.14 3.57
CA ILE A 178 2.93 0.96 3.81
C ILE A 178 2.08 -0.31 3.79
N ASP A 179 2.57 -1.31 3.07
CA ASP A 179 2.00 -2.66 3.03
C ASP A 179 3.07 -3.68 3.43
N ILE A 180 2.78 -4.51 4.44
CA ILE A 180 3.67 -5.59 4.90
C ILE A 180 2.98 -6.92 4.63
N ARG A 181 3.72 -7.83 4.00
CA ARG A 181 3.22 -9.16 3.65
C ARG A 181 4.14 -10.23 4.21
N LEU A 182 3.71 -10.88 5.28
CA LEU A 182 4.34 -12.10 5.79
C LEU A 182 3.97 -13.27 4.87
N ILE A 183 4.98 -14.00 4.42
CA ILE A 183 4.82 -15.22 3.61
C ILE A 183 5.61 -16.37 4.23
N PRO A 184 5.23 -17.63 3.92
CA PRO A 184 6.08 -18.78 4.24
C PRO A 184 7.48 -18.62 3.68
N ASN A 185 8.50 -18.87 4.49
CA ASN A 185 9.91 -18.66 4.13
C ASN A 185 10.35 -19.53 2.94
N ASP A 186 9.88 -20.78 2.88
CA ASP A 186 10.11 -21.74 1.81
C ASP A 186 9.40 -21.38 0.50
N GLN A 187 8.46 -20.45 0.53
CA GLN A 187 7.75 -19.91 -0.64
C GLN A 187 8.26 -18.53 -1.07
N TYR A 188 9.43 -18.11 -0.56
CA TYR A 188 10.01 -16.79 -0.83
C TYR A 188 10.02 -16.42 -2.31
N TYR A 189 10.46 -17.32 -3.20
CA TYR A 189 10.60 -17.01 -4.63
C TYR A 189 9.26 -16.72 -5.31
N CYS A 190 8.20 -17.47 -4.98
CA CYS A 190 6.86 -17.20 -5.48
C CYS A 190 6.32 -15.88 -4.91
N GLY A 191 6.58 -15.63 -3.62
CA GLY A 191 6.15 -14.40 -2.95
C GLY A 191 6.83 -13.14 -3.50
N VAL A 192 8.15 -13.17 -3.68
CA VAL A 192 8.92 -12.03 -4.22
C VAL A 192 8.61 -11.79 -5.70
N LEU A 193 8.33 -12.83 -6.48
CA LEU A 193 7.83 -12.69 -7.85
C LEU A 193 6.50 -11.93 -7.86
N TYR A 194 5.52 -12.40 -7.08
CA TYR A 194 4.22 -11.75 -6.94
C TYR A 194 4.36 -10.29 -6.48
N PHE A 195 5.20 -10.04 -5.47
CA PHE A 195 5.26 -8.74 -4.83
C PHE A 195 6.18 -7.75 -5.56
N THR A 196 7.09 -8.21 -6.43
CA THR A 196 7.84 -7.34 -7.35
C THR A 196 6.93 -6.77 -8.44
N GLY A 197 6.05 -7.59 -9.03
CA GLY A 197 5.13 -7.15 -10.08
C GLY A 197 5.84 -6.63 -11.36
N SER A 198 5.25 -5.72 -12.14
CA SER A 198 4.01 -4.96 -11.89
C SER A 198 2.73 -5.82 -11.91
N ASP A 199 1.58 -5.21 -11.59
CA ASP A 199 0.29 -5.92 -11.60
C ASP A 199 -0.07 -6.45 -13.00
N ILE A 200 0.19 -5.67 -14.05
CA ILE A 200 -0.01 -6.09 -15.45
C ILE A 200 0.94 -7.25 -15.80
N PHE A 201 2.21 -7.17 -15.39
CA PHE A 201 3.17 -8.26 -15.59
C PHE A 201 2.67 -9.56 -14.96
N ASN A 202 2.26 -9.51 -13.68
CA ASN A 202 1.74 -10.68 -12.99
C ASN A 202 0.48 -11.25 -13.65
N LYS A 203 -0.45 -10.40 -14.10
CA LYS A 203 -1.66 -10.83 -14.83
C LYS A 203 -1.26 -11.60 -16.09
N ASN A 204 -0.35 -11.05 -16.90
CA ASN A 204 0.09 -11.69 -18.13
C ASN A 204 0.83 -13.01 -17.87
N MET A 205 1.75 -13.03 -16.90
CA MET A 205 2.50 -14.24 -16.54
C MET A 205 1.58 -15.36 -16.05
N ARG A 206 0.58 -15.04 -15.23
CA ARG A 206 -0.40 -16.01 -14.74
C ARG A 206 -1.31 -16.53 -15.85
N THR A 207 -1.77 -15.67 -16.75
CA THR A 207 -2.52 -16.09 -17.94
C THR A 207 -1.68 -17.06 -18.78
N HIS A 208 -0.40 -16.74 -18.99
CA HIS A 208 0.49 -17.64 -19.73
C HIS A 208 0.72 -18.98 -19.01
N ALA A 209 0.85 -18.98 -17.69
CA ALA A 209 0.97 -20.20 -16.92
C ALA A 209 -0.26 -21.11 -17.09
N LEU A 210 -1.47 -20.54 -17.10
CA LEU A 210 -2.72 -21.27 -17.37
C LEU A 210 -2.71 -21.90 -18.77
N GLU A 211 -2.25 -21.18 -19.80
CA GLU A 211 -2.08 -21.72 -21.16
C GLU A 211 -1.08 -22.89 -21.21
N LYS A 212 -0.13 -22.93 -20.27
CA LYS A 212 0.85 -24.00 -20.11
C LYS A 212 0.41 -25.11 -19.16
N GLY A 213 -0.80 -25.05 -18.61
CA GLY A 213 -1.33 -26.05 -17.68
C GLY A 213 -0.86 -25.90 -16.23
N PHE A 214 -0.38 -24.73 -15.84
CA PHE A 214 0.04 -24.40 -14.47
C PHE A 214 -0.85 -23.31 -13.86
N THR A 215 -0.82 -23.17 -12.53
CA THR A 215 -1.41 -22.04 -11.81
C THR A 215 -0.35 -21.43 -10.87
N LEU A 216 -0.25 -20.09 -10.86
CA LEU A 216 0.76 -19.30 -10.15
C LEU A 216 0.12 -18.14 -9.37
#